data_AF-A0A522FUL2-F1
#
_entry.id   AF-A0A522FUL2-F1
#
_cell.length_a   1.000
_cell.length_b   1.000
_cell.length_c   1.000
_cell.angle_alpha   90.00
_cell.angle_beta   90.00
_cell.angle_gamma   90.00
#
_symmetry.space_group_name_H-M   'P 1'
#
loop_
_entity.id
_entity.type
_entity.pdbx_description
1 polymer ?
#
loop_
_entity_poly.entity_id
_entity_poly.type
_entity_poly.pdbx_seq_one_letter_code
_entity_poly.pdbx_strand_id
1 'polypeptide(L)'
;MKHLKLSLILIIIIICLSCKDNNPVQENDYFKAKVIGTSVDCKTIYIIEFVDTTLLPDYIKNPKFGMYPEFWALNLPDSLKIRDLNIKIKCRELIEGEAPPCTFIGPTYRFIFINSAKRDE
;
A
#
# COMPACT_ATOMS: atom_id res chain seq x y z
N MET A 1 -20.63 -28.90 -36.19
CA MET A 1 -19.83 -27.65 -36.23
C MET A 1 -20.55 -26.38 -35.70
N LYS A 2 -21.83 -26.43 -35.30
CA LYS A 2 -22.54 -25.23 -34.75
C LYS A 2 -22.20 -24.94 -33.28
N HIS A 3 -21.94 -25.98 -32.47
CA HIS A 3 -21.57 -25.82 -31.05
C HIS A 3 -20.14 -25.31 -30.82
N LEU A 4 -19.24 -25.48 -31.80
CA LEU A 4 -17.86 -24.99 -31.72
C LEU A 4 -17.79 -23.45 -31.75
N LYS A 5 -18.67 -22.82 -32.54
CA LYS A 5 -18.78 -21.35 -32.60
C LYS A 5 -19.36 -20.75 -31.31
N LEU A 6 -20.27 -21.47 -30.65
CA LEU A 6 -20.87 -21.04 -29.39
C LEU A 6 -19.87 -21.08 -28.23
N SER A 7 -19.01 -22.09 -28.20
CA SER A 7 -17.95 -22.22 -27.18
C SER A 7 -16.91 -21.09 -27.28
N LEU A 8 -16.57 -20.67 -28.50
CA LEU A 8 -15.60 -19.58 -28.73
C LEU A 8 -16.12 -18.23 -28.24
N ILE A 9 -17.42 -17.96 -28.38
CA ILE A 9 -18.05 -16.72 -27.91
C ILE A 9 -18.03 -16.64 -26.37
N LEU A 10 -18.23 -17.78 -25.68
CA LEU A 10 -18.24 -17.82 -24.22
C LEU A 10 -16.87 -17.50 -23.62
N ILE A 11 -15.78 -17.94 -24.26
CA ILE A 11 -14.41 -17.68 -23.81
C ILE A 11 -14.07 -16.18 -23.94
N ILE A 12 -14.53 -15.51 -25.00
CA ILE A 12 -14.28 -14.08 -25.23
C ILE A 12 -14.98 -13.23 -24.15
N ILE A 13 -16.19 -13.60 -23.73
CA ILE A 13 -16.94 -12.88 -22.69
C ILE A 13 -16.23 -12.95 -21.33
N ILE A 14 -15.63 -14.09 -20.98
CA ILE A 14 -14.91 -14.27 -19.71
C ILE A 14 -13.63 -13.40 -19.68
N ILE A 15 -12.96 -13.22 -20.83
CA ILE A 15 -11.75 -12.38 -20.92
C ILE A 15 -12.10 -10.89 -20.73
N CYS A 16 -13.25 -10.43 -21.23
CA CYS A 16 -13.68 -9.04 -21.07
C CYS A 16 -14.09 -8.67 -19.63
N LEU A 17 -14.50 -9.63 -18.80
CA LEU A 17 -14.88 -9.38 -17.40
C LEU A 17 -13.68 -9.24 -16.45
N SER A 18 -12.45 -9.47 -16.92
CA SER A 18 -11.24 -9.38 -16.09
C SER A 18 -10.56 -8.00 -16.10
N CYS A 19 -11.18 -7.00 -16.74
CA CYS A 19 -10.77 -5.60 -16.55
C CYS A 19 -11.21 -5.12 -15.16
N LYS A 20 -10.41 -5.47 -14.14
CA LYS A 20 -10.45 -4.80 -12.84
C LYS A 20 -10.09 -3.33 -13.10
N ASP A 21 -10.97 -2.42 -12.69
CA ASP A 21 -10.72 -0.99 -12.73
C ASP A 21 -9.39 -0.68 -12.02
N ASN A 22 -8.36 -0.43 -12.83
CA ASN A 22 -7.17 0.25 -12.37
C ASN A 22 -7.54 1.72 -12.29
N ASN A 23 -8.27 2.10 -11.24
CA ASN A 23 -8.55 3.50 -10.94
C ASN A 23 -7.23 4.27 -11.07
N PRO A 24 -7.14 5.27 -11.97
CA PRO A 24 -5.94 6.07 -12.06
C PRO A 24 -5.74 6.74 -10.70
N VAL A 25 -4.58 6.49 -10.11
CA VAL A 25 -4.14 7.12 -8.86
C VAL A 25 -4.31 8.62 -9.04
N GLN A 26 -5.34 9.19 -8.41
CA GLN A 26 -5.60 10.62 -8.50
C GLN A 26 -4.37 11.36 -8.00
N GLU A 27 -3.98 12.39 -8.73
CA GLU A 27 -2.77 13.16 -8.47
C GLU A 27 -2.79 13.88 -7.11
N ASN A 28 -3.93 13.88 -6.40
CA ASN A 28 -4.21 14.71 -5.22
C ASN A 28 -4.02 14.04 -3.86
N ASP A 29 -3.83 12.73 -3.73
CA ASP A 29 -3.88 12.09 -2.41
C ASP A 29 -2.50 11.90 -1.78
N TYR A 30 -1.82 13.01 -1.51
CA TYR A 30 -0.69 13.00 -0.59
C TYR A 30 -1.20 13.03 0.85
N PHE A 31 -0.93 11.99 1.62
CA PHE A 31 -1.27 11.91 3.04
C PHE A 31 -0.12 12.42 3.89
N LYS A 32 -0.44 13.20 4.91
CA LYS A 32 0.54 13.65 5.90
C LYS A 32 0.91 12.50 6.83
N ALA A 33 2.20 12.27 6.98
CA ALA A 33 2.74 11.26 7.87
C ALA A 33 4.02 11.77 8.53
N LYS A 34 4.43 11.10 9.60
CA LYS A 34 5.67 11.33 10.33
C LYS A 34 6.49 10.05 10.35
N VAL A 35 7.78 10.14 10.11
CA VAL A 35 8.70 9.02 10.26
C VAL A 35 9.01 8.84 11.75
N ILE A 36 8.58 7.73 12.35
CA ILE A 36 8.71 7.54 13.81
C ILE A 36 9.92 6.69 14.22
N GLY A 37 10.46 5.90 13.29
CA GLY A 37 11.65 5.09 13.54
C GLY A 37 11.85 3.96 12.54
N THR A 38 12.60 2.95 12.93
CA THR A 38 12.85 1.71 12.18
C THR A 38 12.20 0.54 12.88
N SER A 39 11.73 -0.46 12.13
CA SER A 39 11.18 -1.66 12.74
C SER A 39 12.27 -2.52 13.41
N VAL A 40 11.90 -3.18 14.49
CA VAL A 40 12.83 -4.00 15.29
C VAL A 40 13.19 -5.28 14.53
N ASP A 41 12.21 -5.90 13.90
CA ASP A 41 12.36 -7.18 13.18
C ASP A 41 13.01 -6.98 11.80
N CYS A 42 12.68 -5.88 11.12
CA CYS A 42 13.23 -5.53 9.82
C CYS A 42 13.95 -4.19 9.93
N LYS A 43 15.14 -4.17 10.55
CA LYS A 43 15.95 -2.97 10.85
C LYS A 43 16.14 -1.97 9.71
N THR A 44 15.87 -2.38 8.47
CA THR A 44 15.95 -1.56 7.25
C THR A 44 14.62 -0.89 6.85
N ILE A 45 13.51 -1.27 7.47
CA ILE A 45 12.16 -0.77 7.18
C ILE A 45 11.81 0.30 8.17
N TYR A 46 11.45 1.47 7.64
CA TYR A 46 11.03 2.60 8.47
C TYR A 46 9.55 2.50 8.77
N ILE A 47 9.19 2.91 9.98
CA ILE A 47 7.82 3.01 10.42
C ILE A 47 7.39 4.47 10.26
N ILE A 48 6.24 4.66 9.67
CA ILE A 48 5.58 5.97 9.58
C ILE A 48 4.27 5.95 10.35
N GLU A 49 3.83 7.13 10.77
CA GLU A 49 2.56 7.37 11.43
C GLU A 49 1.77 8.40 10.64
N PHE A 50 0.53 8.10 10.27
CA PHE A 50 -0.33 9.11 9.63
C PHE A 50 -0.77 10.17 10.62
N VAL A 51 -0.62 11.45 10.24
CA VAL A 51 -0.95 12.60 11.10
C VAL A 51 -2.47 12.80 11.20
N ASP A 52 -3.20 12.50 10.13
CA ASP A 52 -4.66 12.57 10.08
C ASP A 52 -5.23 11.28 9.48
N THR A 53 -6.05 10.58 10.26
CA THR A 53 -6.67 9.32 9.87
C THR A 53 -8.04 9.48 9.22
N THR A 54 -8.65 10.66 9.30
CA THR A 54 -10.01 10.93 8.80
C THR A 54 -10.11 10.88 7.28
N LEU A 55 -9.03 11.29 6.60
CA LEU A 55 -8.93 11.33 5.14
C LEU A 55 -8.23 10.12 4.53
N LEU A 56 -7.87 9.11 5.35
CA LEU A 56 -7.19 7.94 4.82
C LEU A 56 -8.13 7.05 3.99
N PRO A 57 -7.62 6.36 2.97
CA PRO A 57 -8.36 5.36 2.22
C PRO A 57 -8.86 4.22 3.12
N ASP A 58 -9.97 3.59 2.73
CA ASP A 58 -10.58 2.50 3.50
C ASP A 58 -9.65 1.31 3.72
N TYR A 59 -8.73 1.06 2.78
CA TYR A 59 -7.73 0.01 2.92
C TYR A 59 -6.76 0.25 4.09
N ILE A 60 -6.50 1.51 4.43
CA ILE A 60 -5.69 1.90 5.59
C ILE A 60 -6.54 1.86 6.88
N LYS A 61 -7.81 2.26 6.78
CA LYS A 61 -8.77 2.29 7.91
C LYS A 61 -9.32 0.92 8.29
N ASN A 62 -9.04 -0.13 7.52
CA ASN A 62 -9.69 -1.42 7.69
C ASN A 62 -9.40 -1.99 9.10
N PRO A 63 -10.43 -2.32 9.91
CA PRO A 63 -10.29 -2.76 11.29
C PRO A 63 -9.52 -4.09 11.44
N LYS A 64 -9.33 -4.86 10.35
CA LYS A 64 -8.43 -6.02 10.34
C LYS A 64 -6.97 -5.64 10.65
N PHE A 65 -6.61 -4.37 10.47
CA PHE A 65 -5.29 -3.82 10.71
C PHE A 65 -5.18 -3.18 12.12
N GLY A 66 -6.21 -3.22 12.96
CA GLY A 66 -6.16 -2.68 14.33
C GLY A 66 -6.27 -1.15 14.41
N MET A 67 -6.27 -0.60 15.63
CA MET A 67 -6.65 0.79 15.93
C MET A 67 -5.54 1.83 15.71
N TYR A 68 -4.29 1.39 15.51
CA TYR A 68 -3.14 2.28 15.58
C TYR A 68 -2.78 2.89 14.21
N PRO A 69 -2.16 4.07 14.12
CA PRO A 69 -1.86 4.74 12.85
C PRO A 69 -0.50 4.39 12.21
N GLU A 70 0.28 3.45 12.77
CA GLU A 70 1.65 3.17 12.32
C GLU A 70 1.76 2.07 11.25
N PHE A 71 2.54 2.34 10.20
CA PHE A 71 2.73 1.44 9.07
C PHE A 71 4.21 1.28 8.74
N TRP A 72 4.58 0.07 8.36
CA TRP A 72 5.90 -0.27 7.88
C TRP A 72 5.98 0.15 6.41
N ALA A 73 6.75 1.19 6.15
CA ALA A 73 6.85 1.83 4.85
C ALA A 73 7.89 1.14 3.97
N LEU A 74 7.42 0.35 3.02
CA LEU A 74 8.26 -0.18 1.96
C LEU A 74 8.54 0.91 0.92
N ASN A 75 9.75 0.89 0.36
CA ASN A 75 10.16 1.84 -0.68
C ASN A 75 10.16 3.32 -0.27
N LEU A 76 10.38 3.62 1.03
CA LEU A 76 10.62 5.00 1.46
C LEU A 76 11.99 5.49 0.95
N PRO A 77 12.09 6.65 0.28
CA PRO A 77 13.37 7.20 -0.20
C PRO A 77 14.37 7.44 0.93
N ASP A 78 15.65 7.17 0.69
CA ASP A 78 16.70 7.30 1.72
C ASP A 78 16.83 8.71 2.29
N SER A 79 16.59 9.74 1.47
CA SER A 79 16.61 11.14 1.89
C SER A 79 15.53 11.51 2.91
N LEU A 80 14.52 10.65 3.06
CA LEU A 80 13.38 10.82 3.97
C LEU A 80 13.43 9.84 5.16
N LYS A 81 14.43 8.95 5.23
CA LYS A 81 14.64 7.98 6.32
C LYS A 81 15.23 8.63 7.58
N ILE A 82 14.63 9.72 8.02
CA ILE A 82 15.08 10.53 9.15
C ILE A 82 14.00 10.49 10.22
N ARG A 83 14.38 10.10 11.44
CA ARG A 83 13.45 10.07 12.57
C ARG A 83 12.85 11.47 12.81
N ASP A 84 11.57 11.48 13.16
CA ASP A 84 10.75 12.66 13.41
C ASP A 84 10.53 13.59 12.22
N LEU A 85 10.86 13.17 11.00
CA LEU A 85 10.61 13.94 9.79
C LEU A 85 9.14 13.88 9.39
N ASN A 86 8.52 15.04 9.22
CA ASN A 86 7.20 15.18 8.61
C ASN A 86 7.31 15.04 7.09
N ILE A 87 6.46 14.19 6.52
CA ILE A 87 6.45 13.86 5.10
C ILE A 87 5.02 13.84 4.57
N LYS A 88 4.91 14.03 3.26
CA LYS A 88 3.71 13.77 2.49
C LYS A 88 3.96 12.54 1.62
N ILE A 89 3.07 11.55 1.70
CA ILE A 89 3.22 10.28 0.99
C ILE A 89 2.03 9.95 0.08
N LYS A 90 2.33 9.34 -1.06
CA LYS A 90 1.38 8.58 -1.87
C LYS A 90 1.72 7.11 -1.70
N CYS A 91 0.74 6.31 -1.33
CA CYS A 91 0.93 4.91 -1.02
C CYS A 91 -0.21 4.03 -1.54
N ARG A 92 0.02 2.71 -1.47
CA ARG A 92 -0.96 1.67 -1.76
C ARG A 92 -0.78 0.47 -0.83
N GLU A 93 -1.75 -0.43 -0.84
CA GLU A 93 -1.59 -1.78 -0.30
C GLU A 93 -0.46 -2.53 -1.02
N LEU A 94 0.10 -3.53 -0.32
CA LEU A 94 1.06 -4.46 -0.93
C LEU A 94 0.35 -5.34 -1.94
N ILE A 95 1.06 -5.68 -3.01
CA ILE A 95 0.67 -6.78 -3.90
C ILE A 95 1.37 -8.07 -3.48
N GLU A 96 0.89 -9.19 -4.01
CA GLU A 96 1.44 -10.52 -3.71
C GLU A 96 2.95 -10.57 -3.97
N GLY A 97 3.72 -11.05 -2.99
CA GLY A 97 5.18 -11.17 -3.07
C GLY A 97 5.99 -9.95 -2.62
N GLU A 98 5.36 -8.81 -2.30
CA GLU A 98 6.09 -7.62 -1.80
C GLU A 98 6.36 -7.63 -0.30
N ALA A 99 5.64 -8.47 0.44
CA ALA A 99 5.84 -8.58 1.88
C ALA A 99 7.23 -9.17 2.16
N PRO A 100 8.09 -8.48 2.93
CA PRO A 100 9.44 -8.94 3.18
C PRO A 100 9.44 -10.15 4.12
N PRO A 101 10.39 -11.08 3.98
CA PRO A 101 10.45 -12.31 4.77
C PRO A 101 10.90 -12.10 6.22
N CYS A 102 11.24 -10.87 6.61
CA CYS A 102 11.80 -10.55 7.92
C CYS A 102 10.74 -10.40 9.04
N THR A 103 9.48 -10.72 8.77
CA THR A 103 8.40 -10.72 9.76
C THR A 103 8.44 -11.97 10.63
N PHE A 104 9.35 -12.00 11.61
CA PHE A 104 9.51 -13.10 12.55
C PHE A 104 8.23 -13.44 13.34
N ILE A 105 7.33 -12.47 13.52
CA ILE A 105 6.08 -12.60 14.31
C ILE A 105 4.83 -12.73 13.40
N GLY A 106 5.01 -13.04 12.11
CA GLY A 106 3.91 -13.35 11.19
C GLY A 106 3.23 -12.11 10.55
N PRO A 107 2.11 -12.31 9.85
CA PRO A 107 1.52 -11.33 8.92
C PRO A 107 0.77 -10.17 9.61
N THR A 108 0.97 -9.98 10.92
CA THR A 108 0.25 -8.97 11.72
C THR A 108 0.79 -7.55 11.52
N TYR A 109 1.98 -7.41 10.93
CA TYR A 109 2.55 -6.10 10.64
C TYR A 109 1.86 -5.44 9.45
N ARG A 110 1.49 -4.18 9.64
CA ARG A 110 0.85 -3.38 8.59
C ARG A 110 1.91 -2.80 7.68
N PHE A 111 1.94 -3.28 6.45
CA PHE A 111 2.80 -2.73 5.43
C PHE A 111 2.04 -1.82 4.49
N ILE A 112 2.73 -0.81 3.98
CA ILE A 112 2.30 -0.03 2.83
C ILE A 112 3.48 0.09 1.86
N PHE A 113 3.16 0.22 0.58
CA PHE A 113 4.15 0.53 -0.43
C PHE A 113 4.10 2.03 -0.75
N ILE A 114 5.23 2.71 -0.63
CA ILE A 114 5.35 4.13 -0.97
C ILE A 114 5.60 4.28 -2.47
N ASN A 115 4.64 4.88 -3.17
CA ASN A 115 4.78 5.23 -4.59
C ASN A 115 5.58 6.52 -4.77
N SER A 116 5.35 7.50 -3.90
CA SER A 116 6.05 8.78 -3.92
C SER A 116 6.02 9.42 -2.53
N ALA A 117 7.07 10.16 -2.18
CA ALA A 117 7.15 10.85 -0.91
C ALA A 117 7.95 12.14 -1.05
N LYS A 118 7.60 13.15 -0.25
CA LYS A 118 8.30 14.43 -0.15
C LYS A 118 8.23 14.95 1.28
N ARG A 119 9.09 15.91 1.62
CA ARG A 119 9.02 16.61 2.92
C ARG A 119 7.70 17.39 3.02
N ASP A 120 7.13 17.43 4.21
CA ASP A 120 6.07 18.39 4.53
C ASP A 120 6.74 19.67 5.01
N GLU A 121 6.85 20.65 4.10
CA GLU A 121 7.37 22.01 4.36
C GLU A 121 6.34 22.86 5.10
#